data_AF-A0A0B0D3X1-F1
#
_entry.id   AF-A0A0B0D3X1-F1
#
_cell.length_a   1.000
_cell.length_b   1.000
_cell.length_c   1.000
_cell.angle_alpha   90.00
_cell.angle_beta   90.00
_cell.angle_gamma   90.00
#
_symmetry.space_group_name_H-M   'P 1'
#
loop_
_entity.id
_entity.type
_entity.pdbx_description
1 polymer ?
#
loop_
_entity_poly.entity_id
_entity_poly.type
_entity_poly.pdbx_seq_one_letter_code
_entity_poly.pdbx_strand_id
1 'polypeptide(L)'
;EPYRLLTSRAEFRLMLRHDNADLRLTEIGYNIGVIPEERYKRFKEKQRQIEEEKTRLDGVILKVTEEVQAVIEEAGGSKLKDAVRATDLLKRPEMKYAHIERLTPSDANLPEDVKEQVEIQIKYSGYIKKALEQIDRMKKMDSKKIPDDIDYDAINGLATEARDRLKQVRPLSVGQASRVSGVNPADVSILLVYIEQGKIARVSGE
;
A
#
# COMPACT_ATOMS: atom_id res chain seq x y z
N GLU A 1 -12.70 4.32 -27.89
CA GLU A 1 -12.12 2.98 -28.15
C GLU A 1 -12.50 2.02 -27.03
N PRO A 2 -12.49 0.69 -27.26
CA PRO A 2 -12.74 -0.31 -26.21
C PRO A 2 -11.67 -0.27 -25.11
N TYR A 3 -12.08 -0.43 -23.85
CA TYR A 3 -11.15 -0.49 -22.72
C TYR A 3 -10.22 -1.71 -22.79
N ARG A 4 -8.93 -1.53 -22.50
CA ARG A 4 -7.91 -2.59 -22.47
C ARG A 4 -7.17 -2.55 -21.13
N LEU A 5 -7.03 -3.71 -20.48
CA LEU A 5 -6.35 -3.81 -19.17
C LEU A 5 -4.87 -3.44 -19.26
N LEU A 6 -4.19 -3.78 -20.36
CA LEU A 6 -2.74 -3.54 -20.52
C LEU A 6 -2.39 -2.04 -20.52
N THR A 7 -3.30 -1.19 -21.01
CA THR A 7 -3.10 0.27 -21.07
C THR A 7 -3.54 0.97 -19.78
N SER A 8 -4.11 0.23 -18.83
CA SER A 8 -4.55 0.78 -17.55
C SER A 8 -3.36 0.99 -16.60
N ARG A 9 -3.43 2.04 -15.78
CA ARG A 9 -2.46 2.30 -14.71
C ARG A 9 -3.12 2.02 -13.37
N ALA A 10 -2.54 1.12 -12.60
CA ALA A 10 -2.88 0.89 -11.20
C ALA A 10 -1.89 1.65 -10.31
N GLU A 11 -2.37 2.64 -9.57
CA GLU A 11 -1.54 3.47 -8.68
C GLU A 11 -0.90 2.64 -7.57
N PHE A 12 -1.61 1.61 -7.09
CA PHE A 12 -1.16 0.73 -6.00
C PHE A 12 -0.65 -0.62 -6.51
N ARG A 13 0.18 -0.63 -7.56
CA ARG A 13 0.68 -1.86 -8.20
C ARG A 13 1.34 -2.85 -7.22
N LEU A 14 2.07 -2.35 -6.21
CA LEU A 14 2.69 -3.19 -5.18
C LEU A 14 1.67 -3.90 -4.29
N MET A 15 0.45 -3.37 -4.15
CA MET A 15 -0.63 -4.05 -3.45
C MET A 15 -1.34 -5.06 -4.35
N LEU A 16 -1.45 -4.77 -5.65
CA LEU A 16 -2.26 -5.50 -6.62
C LEU A 16 -1.44 -6.53 -7.42
N ARG A 17 -0.53 -7.23 -6.76
CA ARG A 17 0.33 -8.21 -7.44
C ARG A 17 -0.43 -9.51 -7.71
N HIS A 18 0.10 -10.31 -8.62
CA HIS A 18 -0.48 -11.62 -8.94
C HIS A 18 -0.26 -12.62 -7.79
N ASP A 19 0.93 -12.57 -7.15
CA ASP A 19 1.35 -13.47 -6.07
C ASP A 19 0.53 -13.34 -4.77
N ASN A 20 -0.18 -12.22 -4.58
CA ASN A 20 -0.96 -11.94 -3.37
C ASN A 20 -2.48 -11.84 -3.62
N ALA A 21 -2.96 -12.31 -4.77
CA ALA A 21 -4.38 -12.22 -5.13
C ALA A 21 -5.27 -12.98 -4.13
N ASP A 22 -4.80 -14.11 -3.63
CA ASP A 22 -5.43 -14.89 -2.57
C ASP A 22 -5.53 -14.10 -1.26
N LEU A 23 -4.44 -13.46 -0.81
CA LEU A 23 -4.38 -12.57 0.36
C LEU A 23 -5.37 -11.41 0.29
N ARG A 24 -5.72 -10.95 -0.93
CA ARG A 24 -6.66 -9.84 -1.13
C ARG A 24 -8.11 -10.27 -1.27
N LEU A 25 -8.38 -11.41 -1.91
CA LEU A 25 -9.72 -11.73 -2.42
C LEU A 25 -10.35 -12.97 -1.80
N THR A 26 -9.57 -13.88 -1.18
CA THR A 26 -10.12 -15.16 -0.71
C THR A 26 -11.16 -14.99 0.39
N GLU A 27 -10.93 -14.06 1.32
CA GLU A 27 -11.88 -13.77 2.40
C GLU A 27 -13.19 -13.20 1.87
N ILE A 28 -13.12 -12.29 0.89
CA ILE A 28 -14.31 -11.77 0.21
C ILE A 28 -15.06 -12.91 -0.49
N GLY A 29 -14.34 -13.75 -1.24
CA GLY A 29 -14.90 -14.90 -1.96
C GLY A 29 -15.57 -15.93 -1.04
N TYR A 30 -15.03 -16.12 0.15
CA TYR A 30 -15.63 -16.99 1.18
C TYR A 30 -16.92 -16.38 1.73
N ASN A 31 -16.90 -15.10 2.08
CA ASN A 31 -18.06 -14.40 2.63
C ASN A 31 -19.26 -14.35 1.66
N ILE A 32 -19.00 -14.40 0.35
CA ILE A 32 -20.05 -14.46 -0.69
C ILE A 32 -20.37 -15.88 -1.16
N GLY A 33 -19.78 -16.91 -0.55
CA GLY A 33 -20.11 -18.33 -0.81
C GLY A 33 -19.44 -18.96 -2.04
N VAL A 34 -18.48 -18.29 -2.68
CA VAL A 34 -17.78 -18.82 -3.88
C VAL A 34 -16.57 -19.68 -3.52
N ILE A 35 -15.97 -19.46 -2.34
CA ILE A 35 -14.81 -20.23 -1.85
C ILE A 35 -15.29 -21.32 -0.88
N PRO A 36 -14.98 -22.61 -1.12
CA PRO A 36 -15.28 -23.69 -0.18
C PRO A 36 -14.50 -23.55 1.14
N GLU A 37 -15.08 -24.02 2.24
CA GLU A 37 -14.48 -23.95 3.59
C GLU A 37 -13.07 -24.54 3.65
N GLU A 38 -12.83 -25.70 3.02
CA GLU A 38 -11.52 -26.35 2.99
C GLU A 38 -10.44 -25.51 2.27
N ARG A 39 -10.84 -24.70 1.28
CA ARG A 39 -9.92 -23.76 0.62
C ARG A 39 -9.66 -22.55 1.53
N TYR A 40 -10.69 -22.07 2.23
CA TYR A 40 -10.56 -20.97 3.18
C TYR A 40 -9.68 -21.34 4.38
N LYS A 41 -9.81 -22.56 4.94
CA LYS A 41 -8.94 -23.06 6.01
C LYS A 41 -7.46 -23.05 5.61
N ARG A 42 -7.12 -23.58 4.42
CA ARG A 42 -5.75 -23.54 3.89
C ARG A 42 -5.23 -22.12 3.73
N PHE A 43 -6.09 -21.21 3.27
CA PHE A 43 -5.77 -19.78 3.18
C PHE A 43 -5.48 -19.15 4.54
N LYS A 44 -6.30 -19.42 5.56
CA LYS A 44 -6.08 -18.93 6.93
C LYS A 44 -4.79 -19.47 7.52
N GLU A 45 -4.48 -20.74 7.28
CA GLU A 45 -3.22 -21.35 7.71
C GLU A 45 -2.01 -20.69 7.03
N LYS A 46 -2.08 -20.46 5.72
CA LYS A 46 -1.04 -19.70 5.00
C LYS A 46 -0.85 -18.30 5.58
N GLN A 47 -1.93 -17.56 5.85
CA GLN A 47 -1.84 -16.24 6.48
C GLN A 47 -1.15 -16.30 7.86
N ARG A 48 -1.52 -17.29 8.68
CA ARG A 48 -0.93 -17.50 10.01
C ARG A 48 0.57 -17.76 9.90
N GLN A 49 0.98 -18.68 9.03
CA GLN A 49 2.39 -19.03 8.82
C GLN A 49 3.22 -17.84 8.33
N ILE A 50 2.68 -17.02 7.42
CA ILE A 50 3.36 -15.80 6.95
C ILE A 50 3.61 -14.82 8.09
N GLU A 51 2.60 -14.54 8.91
CA GLU A 51 2.75 -13.57 10.00
C GLU A 51 3.68 -14.10 11.11
N GLU A 52 3.56 -15.38 11.47
CA GLU A 52 4.45 -16.00 12.46
C GLU A 52 5.91 -15.97 12.03
N GLU A 53 6.20 -16.32 10.77
CA GLU A 53 7.57 -16.29 10.26
C GLU A 53 8.11 -14.86 10.19
N LYS A 54 7.29 -13.87 9.78
CA LYS A 54 7.69 -12.46 9.85
C LYS A 54 8.00 -12.02 11.28
N THR A 55 7.19 -12.40 12.25
CA THR A 55 7.43 -12.09 13.67
C THR A 55 8.70 -12.77 14.19
N ARG A 56 8.92 -14.04 13.82
CA ARG A 56 10.14 -14.77 14.16
C ARG A 56 11.37 -14.05 13.63
N LEU A 57 11.41 -13.75 12.32
CA LEU A 57 12.53 -13.06 11.69
C LEU A 57 12.77 -11.66 12.25
N ASP A 58 11.71 -10.95 12.69
CA ASP A 58 11.87 -9.65 13.33
C ASP A 58 12.58 -9.78 14.69
N GLY A 59 12.30 -10.85 15.43
CA GLY A 59 12.94 -11.14 16.72
C GLY A 59 14.38 -11.69 16.63
N VAL A 60 14.83 -12.14 15.46
CA VAL A 60 16.17 -12.73 15.29
C VAL A 60 17.21 -11.64 15.00
N ILE A 61 18.24 -11.60 15.84
CA ILE A 61 19.43 -10.76 15.65
C ILE A 61 20.58 -11.63 15.14
N LEU A 62 21.04 -11.33 13.93
CA LEU A 62 22.20 -11.95 13.30
C LEU A 62 23.46 -11.20 13.74
N LYS A 63 24.35 -11.91 14.45
CA LYS A 63 25.66 -11.40 14.86
C LYS A 63 26.63 -11.40 13.68
N VAL A 64 27.68 -10.60 13.80
CA VAL A 64 28.77 -10.56 12.81
C VAL A 64 29.67 -11.78 12.99
N THR A 65 29.26 -12.93 12.46
CA THR A 65 30.04 -14.18 12.44
C THR A 65 30.60 -14.45 11.05
N GLU A 66 31.63 -15.30 10.94
CA GLU A 66 32.19 -15.70 9.65
C GLU A 66 31.14 -16.35 8.73
N GLU A 67 30.25 -17.17 9.30
CA GLU A 67 29.15 -17.80 8.57
C GLU A 67 28.17 -16.78 7.98
N VAL A 68 27.74 -15.79 8.76
CA VAL A 68 26.84 -14.73 8.28
C VAL A 68 27.52 -13.92 7.18
N GLN A 69 28.80 -13.58 7.34
CA GLN A 69 29.54 -12.84 6.32
C GLN A 69 29.70 -13.65 5.02
N ALA A 70 29.99 -14.96 5.13
CA ALA A 70 30.12 -15.84 3.97
C ALA A 70 28.83 -15.95 3.17
N VAL A 71 27.67 -16.07 3.83
CA VAL A 71 26.36 -16.11 3.15
C VAL A 71 26.06 -14.78 2.46
N ILE A 72 26.45 -13.65 3.05
CA ILE A 72 26.26 -12.33 2.43
C ILE A 72 27.17 -12.17 1.20
N GLU A 73 28.43 -12.58 1.30
CA GLU A 73 29.37 -12.56 0.17
C GLU A 73 28.92 -13.48 -0.98
N GLU A 74 28.42 -14.68 -0.66
CA GLU A 74 27.83 -15.62 -1.63
C GLU A 74 26.65 -15.00 -2.39
N ALA A 75 25.83 -14.21 -1.70
CA ALA A 75 24.74 -13.46 -2.31
C ALA A 75 25.21 -12.26 -3.15
N GLY A 76 26.49 -11.89 -3.11
CA GLY A 76 27.05 -10.69 -3.77
C GLY A 76 26.86 -9.40 -2.96
N GLY A 77 26.61 -9.51 -1.66
CA GLY A 77 26.35 -8.40 -0.76
C GLY A 77 27.60 -7.86 -0.07
N SER A 78 27.42 -6.75 0.66
CA SER A 78 28.51 -6.11 1.43
C SER A 78 28.53 -6.57 2.89
N LYS A 79 29.73 -6.72 3.47
CA LYS A 79 29.92 -7.18 4.85
C LYS A 79 29.13 -6.36 5.87
N LEU A 80 28.64 -7.03 6.91
CA LEU A 80 28.07 -6.37 8.08
C LEU A 80 29.17 -5.75 8.93
N LYS A 81 28.92 -4.54 9.43
CA LYS A 81 29.76 -3.87 10.44
C LYS A 81 29.25 -4.15 11.85
N ASP A 82 27.93 -4.17 12.00
CA ASP A 82 27.22 -4.37 13.27
C ASP A 82 26.21 -5.51 13.12
N ALA A 83 25.74 -6.04 14.25
CA ALA A 83 24.65 -7.00 14.27
C ALA A 83 23.36 -6.37 13.71
N VAL A 84 22.58 -7.15 12.96
CA VAL A 84 21.35 -6.69 12.32
C VAL A 84 20.21 -7.68 12.55
N ARG A 85 18.97 -7.21 12.46
CA ARG A 85 17.82 -8.12 12.44
C ARG A 85 17.80 -8.92 11.13
N ALA A 86 17.29 -10.14 11.18
CA ALA A 86 17.15 -10.96 9.98
C ALA A 86 16.22 -10.29 8.94
N THR A 87 15.18 -9.59 9.39
CA THR A 87 14.32 -8.75 8.52
C THR A 87 15.08 -7.63 7.82
N ASP A 88 16.04 -6.99 8.49
CA ASP A 88 16.83 -5.91 7.90
C ASP A 88 17.87 -6.43 6.92
N LEU A 89 18.43 -7.62 7.17
CA LEU A 89 19.28 -8.30 6.20
C LEU A 89 18.48 -8.70 4.95
N LEU A 90 17.27 -9.24 5.12
CA LEU A 90 16.40 -9.67 4.02
C LEU A 90 15.90 -8.51 3.15
N LYS A 91 15.87 -7.28 3.68
CA LYS A 91 15.55 -6.08 2.89
C LYS A 91 16.64 -5.74 1.85
N ARG A 92 17.85 -6.29 1.97
CA ARG A 92 18.90 -6.06 0.97
C ARG A 92 18.53 -6.74 -0.35
N PRO A 93 18.66 -6.06 -1.51
CA PRO A 93 18.21 -6.59 -2.80
C PRO A 93 18.75 -7.96 -3.16
N GLU A 94 20.01 -8.22 -2.80
CA GLU A 94 20.74 -9.45 -3.08
C GLU A 94 20.33 -10.65 -2.18
N MET A 95 19.72 -10.36 -1.02
CA MET A 95 19.37 -11.39 -0.05
C MET A 95 18.03 -12.04 -0.40
N LYS A 96 17.93 -13.35 -0.24
CA LYS A 96 16.69 -14.13 -0.41
C LYS A 96 16.33 -14.84 0.89
N TYR A 97 15.09 -15.28 1.03
CA TYR A 97 14.64 -16.04 2.18
C TYR A 97 15.52 -17.28 2.41
N ALA A 98 15.90 -17.99 1.35
CA ALA A 98 16.79 -19.16 1.44
C ALA A 98 18.15 -18.86 2.12
N HIS A 99 18.70 -17.65 1.94
CA HIS A 99 19.93 -17.25 2.63
C HIS A 99 19.68 -17.04 4.12
N ILE A 100 18.55 -16.43 4.48
CA ILE A 100 18.17 -16.22 5.87
C ILE A 100 17.85 -17.55 6.57
N GLU A 101 17.17 -18.45 5.87
CA GLU A 101 16.84 -19.79 6.36
C GLU A 101 18.09 -20.63 6.66
N ARG A 102 19.17 -20.48 5.88
CA ARG A 102 20.47 -21.11 6.18
C ARG A 102 21.08 -20.59 7.50
N LEU A 103 20.92 -19.31 7.79
CA LEU A 103 21.49 -18.66 8.98
C LEU A 103 20.63 -18.83 10.23
N THR A 104 19.32 -18.89 10.05
CA THR A 104 18.32 -19.02 11.12
C THR A 104 17.17 -19.91 10.63
N PRO A 105 17.36 -21.24 10.61
CA PRO A 105 16.32 -22.15 10.15
C PRO A 105 15.06 -22.00 11.01
N SER A 106 13.90 -22.10 10.36
CA SER A 106 12.62 -22.13 11.06
C SER A 106 12.38 -23.55 11.58
N ASP A 107 11.81 -23.68 12.78
CA ASP A 107 11.39 -24.98 13.32
C ASP A 107 10.19 -25.56 12.55
N ALA A 108 9.46 -24.72 11.82
CA ALA A 108 8.34 -25.10 10.98
C ALA A 108 8.79 -25.41 9.56
N ASN A 109 8.28 -26.49 8.98
CA ASN A 109 8.42 -26.76 7.55
C ASN A 109 7.45 -25.87 6.76
N LEU A 110 7.94 -24.70 6.33
CA LEU A 110 7.12 -23.71 5.64
C LEU A 110 6.98 -24.03 4.14
N PRO A 111 5.75 -23.96 3.57
CA PRO A 111 5.54 -24.02 2.13
C PRO A 111 6.30 -22.94 1.35
N GLU A 112 6.67 -23.22 0.11
CA GLU A 112 7.43 -22.27 -0.72
C GLU A 112 6.65 -20.96 -0.98
N ASP A 113 5.33 -21.03 -1.15
CA ASP A 113 4.49 -19.84 -1.35
C ASP A 113 4.39 -18.98 -0.07
N VAL A 114 4.60 -19.57 1.11
CA VAL A 114 4.75 -18.81 2.37
C VAL A 114 6.11 -18.12 2.40
N LYS A 115 7.20 -18.84 2.10
CA LYS A 115 8.57 -18.28 2.07
C LYS A 115 8.67 -17.10 1.10
N GLU A 116 8.10 -17.26 -0.10
CA GLU A 116 8.03 -16.21 -1.11
C GLU A 116 7.25 -14.98 -0.58
N GLN A 117 6.08 -15.18 0.02
CA GLN A 117 5.30 -14.06 0.56
C GLN A 117 6.00 -13.36 1.72
N VAL A 118 6.69 -14.08 2.59
CA VAL A 118 7.51 -13.50 3.67
C VAL A 118 8.61 -12.62 3.08
N GLU A 119 9.35 -13.11 2.09
CA GLU A 119 10.40 -12.34 1.41
C GLU A 119 9.85 -11.05 0.80
N ILE A 120 8.79 -11.16 0.00
CA ILE A 120 8.20 -10.03 -0.71
C ILE A 120 7.65 -9.01 0.30
N GLN A 121 6.91 -9.45 1.32
CA GLN A 121 6.35 -8.54 2.32
C GLN A 121 7.42 -7.81 3.12
N ILE A 122 8.52 -8.48 3.49
CA ILE A 122 9.63 -7.85 4.22
C ILE A 122 10.36 -6.84 3.33
N LYS A 123 10.75 -7.25 2.12
CA LYS A 123 11.48 -6.38 1.16
C LYS A 123 10.70 -5.13 0.80
N TYR A 124 9.40 -5.27 0.56
CA TYR A 124 8.56 -4.14 0.15
C TYR A 124 7.80 -3.47 1.31
N SER A 125 8.04 -3.87 2.57
CA SER A 125 7.33 -3.37 3.76
C SER A 125 7.25 -1.84 3.81
N GLY A 126 8.37 -1.14 3.56
CA GLY A 126 8.41 0.33 3.56
C GLY A 126 7.58 0.96 2.44
N TYR A 127 7.59 0.36 1.24
CA TYR A 127 6.80 0.84 0.10
C TYR A 127 5.32 0.54 0.28
N ILE A 128 4.99 -0.65 0.79
CA ILE A 128 3.63 -1.07 1.14
C ILE A 128 3.06 -0.13 2.19
N LYS A 129 3.81 0.18 3.25
CA LYS A 129 3.39 1.14 4.28
C LYS A 129 3.07 2.52 3.69
N LYS A 130 3.95 3.06 2.85
CA LYS A 130 3.71 4.34 2.16
C LYS A 130 2.46 4.29 1.28
N ALA A 131 2.24 3.20 0.54
CA ALA A 131 1.05 3.02 -0.28
C ALA A 131 -0.23 2.97 0.57
N LEU A 132 -0.21 2.26 1.70
CA LEU A 132 -1.34 2.21 2.64
C LEU A 132 -1.66 3.59 3.23
N GLU A 133 -0.65 4.37 3.60
CA GLU A 133 -0.82 5.75 4.07
C GLU A 133 -1.46 6.65 2.99
N GLN A 134 -1.07 6.49 1.73
CA GLN A 134 -1.70 7.19 0.60
C GLN A 134 -3.16 6.77 0.38
N ILE A 135 -3.46 5.46 0.47
CA ILE A 135 -4.83 4.93 0.37
C ILE A 135 -5.71 5.51 1.48
N ASP A 136 -5.21 5.55 2.71
CA ASP A 136 -5.96 6.10 3.85
C ASP A 136 -6.27 7.60 3.66
N ARG A 137 -5.29 8.39 3.20
CA ARG A 137 -5.50 9.79 2.85
C ARG A 137 -6.55 9.95 1.74
N MET A 138 -6.48 9.11 0.70
CA MET A 138 -7.46 9.15 -0.40
C MET A 138 -8.88 8.83 0.09
N LYS A 139 -9.05 7.80 0.92
CA LYS A 139 -10.35 7.47 1.54
C LYS A 139 -10.88 8.61 2.41
N LYS A 140 -10.00 9.28 3.17
CA LYS A 140 -10.37 10.47 3.93
C LYS A 140 -10.85 11.59 3.03
N MET A 141 -10.19 11.85 1.89
CA MET A 141 -10.63 12.86 0.93
C MET A 141 -11.94 12.49 0.22
N ASP A 142 -12.14 11.22 -0.14
CA ASP A 142 -13.38 10.77 -0.77
C ASP A 142 -14.60 10.89 0.18
N SER A 143 -14.39 10.78 1.50
CA SER A 143 -15.47 10.97 2.49
C SER A 143 -15.77 12.43 2.81
N LYS A 144 -14.91 13.37 2.42
CA LYS A 144 -15.11 14.82 2.62
C LYS A 144 -16.00 15.36 1.51
N LYS A 145 -17.29 15.51 1.83
CA LYS A 145 -18.28 16.03 0.89
C LYS A 145 -18.07 17.51 0.59
N ILE A 146 -18.31 17.87 -0.66
CA ILE A 146 -18.39 19.26 -1.11
C ILE A 146 -19.87 19.60 -1.20
N PRO A 147 -20.35 20.71 -0.59
CA PRO A 147 -21.72 21.17 -0.78
C PRO A 147 -22.00 21.50 -2.25
N ASP A 148 -23.14 21.06 -2.77
CA ASP A 148 -23.51 21.27 -4.18
C ASP A 148 -23.60 22.77 -4.54
N ASP A 149 -23.99 23.59 -3.56
CA ASP A 149 -24.17 25.03 -3.62
C ASP A 149 -22.91 25.83 -3.28
N ILE A 150 -21.73 25.18 -3.16
CA ILE A 150 -20.48 25.90 -2.87
C ILE A 150 -20.19 26.98 -3.92
N ASP A 151 -19.78 28.15 -3.44
CA ASP A 151 -19.23 29.22 -4.26
C ASP A 151 -17.69 29.07 -4.37
N TYR A 152 -17.22 28.52 -5.48
CA TYR A 152 -15.80 28.38 -5.75
C TYR A 152 -15.09 29.73 -5.99
N ASP A 153 -15.81 30.81 -6.29
CA ASP A 153 -15.20 32.14 -6.45
C ASP A 153 -14.74 32.74 -5.12
N ALA A 154 -15.43 32.39 -4.05
CA ALA A 154 -15.11 32.81 -2.69
C ALA A 154 -13.87 32.10 -2.10
N ILE A 155 -13.32 31.09 -2.78
CA ILE A 155 -12.15 30.33 -2.31
C ILE A 155 -10.86 31.05 -2.72
N ASN A 156 -10.25 31.74 -1.75
CA ASN A 156 -8.98 32.43 -1.96
C ASN A 156 -7.81 31.45 -2.18
N GLY A 157 -6.94 31.77 -3.13
CA GLY A 157 -5.74 30.99 -3.45
C GLY A 157 -5.95 29.83 -4.43
N LEU A 158 -7.20 29.51 -4.78
CA LEU A 158 -7.50 28.52 -5.81
C LEU A 158 -7.09 29.05 -7.19
N ALA A 159 -6.33 28.27 -7.96
CA ALA A 159 -5.94 28.65 -9.32
C ALA A 159 -7.16 28.87 -10.21
N THR A 160 -7.08 29.80 -11.15
CA THR A 160 -8.19 30.12 -12.07
C THR A 160 -8.65 28.89 -12.85
N GLU A 161 -7.70 28.11 -13.39
CA GLU A 161 -8.01 26.86 -14.10
C GLU A 161 -8.74 25.86 -13.18
N ALA A 162 -8.22 25.63 -11.97
CA ALA A 162 -8.84 24.71 -11.02
C ALA A 162 -10.26 25.16 -10.66
N ARG A 163 -10.46 26.46 -10.44
CA ARG A 163 -11.77 27.06 -10.17
C ARG A 163 -12.77 26.80 -11.28
N ASP A 164 -12.40 27.08 -12.52
CA ASP A 164 -13.27 26.90 -13.68
C ASP A 164 -13.61 25.42 -13.88
N ARG A 165 -12.63 24.54 -13.69
CA ARG A 165 -12.81 23.09 -13.76
C ARG A 165 -13.74 22.57 -12.66
N LEU A 166 -13.59 23.04 -11.41
CA LEU A 166 -14.45 22.64 -10.30
C LEU A 166 -15.88 23.12 -10.45
N LYS A 167 -16.09 24.35 -10.95
CA LYS A 167 -17.44 24.86 -11.30
C LYS A 167 -18.11 24.05 -12.40
N GLN A 168 -17.34 23.59 -13.39
CA GLN A 168 -17.85 22.80 -14.50
C GLN A 168 -18.17 21.35 -14.08
N VAL A 169 -17.28 20.71 -13.32
CA VAL A 169 -17.42 19.29 -12.95
C VAL A 169 -18.34 19.09 -11.75
N ARG A 170 -18.43 20.07 -10.83
CA ARG A 170 -19.22 19.99 -9.58
C ARG A 170 -18.98 18.67 -8.82
N PRO A 171 -17.74 18.39 -8.38
CA PRO A 171 -17.43 17.16 -7.67
C PRO A 171 -18.18 17.08 -6.34
N LEU A 172 -18.65 15.88 -5.98
CA LEU A 172 -19.39 15.56 -4.76
C LEU A 172 -18.47 15.44 -3.52
N SER A 173 -17.16 15.24 -3.74
CA SER A 173 -16.17 15.10 -2.68
C SER A 173 -14.82 15.69 -3.06
N VAL A 174 -14.01 16.00 -2.05
CA VAL A 174 -12.63 16.48 -2.24
C VAL A 174 -11.78 15.45 -2.98
N GLY A 175 -12.00 14.15 -2.72
CA GLY A 175 -11.34 13.08 -3.47
C GLY A 175 -11.75 13.04 -4.95
N GLN A 176 -13.00 13.34 -5.28
CA GLN A 176 -13.40 13.50 -6.69
C GLN A 176 -12.76 14.73 -7.31
N ALA A 177 -12.73 15.86 -6.58
CA ALA A 177 -12.07 17.08 -7.01
C ALA A 177 -10.59 16.86 -7.38
N SER A 178 -9.87 16.04 -6.61
CA SER A 178 -8.45 15.75 -6.87
C SER A 178 -8.19 14.94 -8.15
N ARG A 179 -9.22 14.33 -8.75
CA ARG A 179 -9.14 13.59 -10.02
C ARG A 179 -9.57 14.44 -11.22
N VAL A 180 -10.02 15.67 -10.99
CA VAL A 180 -10.41 16.60 -12.05
C VAL A 180 -9.17 17.12 -12.77
N SER A 181 -9.15 17.01 -14.09
CA SER A 181 -8.06 17.56 -14.91
C SER A 181 -7.96 19.08 -14.73
N GLY A 182 -6.75 19.59 -14.49
CA GLY A 182 -6.51 21.00 -14.19
C GLY A 182 -6.61 21.38 -12.71
N VAL A 183 -6.92 20.43 -11.82
CA VAL A 183 -6.90 20.64 -10.36
C VAL A 183 -5.62 20.01 -9.78
N ASN A 184 -4.74 20.83 -9.21
CA ASN A 184 -3.46 20.38 -8.68
C ASN A 184 -3.54 20.07 -7.17
N PRO A 185 -2.53 19.38 -6.59
CA PRO A 185 -2.53 19.05 -5.16
C PRO A 185 -2.64 20.27 -4.21
N ALA A 186 -2.13 21.43 -4.62
CA ALA A 186 -2.27 22.67 -3.88
C ALA A 186 -3.73 23.15 -3.83
N ASP A 187 -4.44 23.10 -4.95
CA ASP A 187 -5.86 23.48 -5.05
C ASP A 187 -6.74 22.57 -4.19
N VAL A 188 -6.47 21.26 -4.21
CA VAL A 188 -7.16 20.28 -3.36
C VAL A 188 -6.95 20.59 -1.88
N SER A 189 -5.74 21.00 -1.50
CA SER A 189 -5.41 21.36 -0.11
C SER A 189 -6.15 22.63 0.31
N ILE A 190 -6.22 23.63 -0.55
CA ILE A 190 -6.96 24.88 -0.32
C ILE A 190 -8.45 24.60 -0.15
N LEU A 191 -9.03 23.80 -1.06
CA LEU A 191 -10.44 23.39 -1.00
C LEU A 191 -10.75 22.60 0.28
N LEU A 192 -9.88 21.68 0.68
CA LEU A 192 -10.05 20.90 1.90
C LEU A 192 -10.06 21.80 3.14
N VAL A 193 -9.09 22.72 3.26
CA VAL A 193 -9.02 23.68 4.37
C VAL A 193 -10.27 24.56 4.39
N TYR A 194 -10.72 25.05 3.24
CA TYR A 194 -11.92 25.88 3.12
C TYR A 194 -13.17 25.16 3.64
N ILE A 195 -13.32 23.87 3.29
CA ILE A 195 -14.44 23.04 3.76
C ILE A 195 -14.33 22.77 5.27
N GLU A 196 -13.13 22.49 5.78
CA GLU A 196 -12.92 22.20 7.21
C GLU A 196 -13.11 23.41 8.12
N GLN A 197 -12.91 24.63 7.61
CA GLN A 197 -13.23 25.87 8.32
C GLN A 197 -14.74 26.07 8.54
N GLY A 198 -15.60 25.38 7.77
CA GLY A 198 -17.05 25.37 7.93
C GLY A 198 -17.78 26.65 7.51
N LYS A 199 -17.07 27.75 7.23
CA LYS A 199 -17.61 29.01 6.72
C LYS A 199 -17.68 29.02 5.20
N ILE A 200 -18.40 28.05 4.65
CA ILE A 200 -18.52 27.82 3.21
C ILE A 200 -19.50 28.84 2.63
N ALA A 201 -19.00 29.72 1.75
CA ALA A 201 -19.84 30.59 0.94
C ALA A 201 -20.62 29.75 -0.07
N ARG A 202 -21.87 30.14 -0.29
CA ARG A 202 -22.81 29.42 -1.15
C ARG A 202 -23.32 30.36 -2.21
N VAL A 203 -23.44 29.85 -3.44
CA VAL A 203 -24.16 30.56 -4.49
C VAL A 203 -25.65 30.56 -4.13
N SER A 204 -26.22 31.75 -3.93
CA SER A 204 -27.67 31.90 -3.80
C SER A 204 -28.31 31.37 -5.09
N GLY A 205 -29.17 30.36 -4.99
CA GLY A 205 -29.99 29.95 -6.11
C GLY A 205 -30.94 31.09 -6.49
N GLU A 206 -31.06 31.37 -7.79
CA GLU A 206 -32.26 32.00 -8.36
C GLU A 206 -33.44 31.03 -8.30
#